data_AF-L1JZE0-F1
#
_entry.id   AF-L1JZE0-F1
#
_cell.length_a   1.000
_cell.length_b   1.000
_cell.length_c   1.000
_cell.angle_alpha   90.00
_cell.angle_beta   90.00
_cell.angle_gamma   90.00
#
_symmetry.space_group_name_H-M   'P 1'
#
loop_
_entity.id
_entity.type
_entity.pdbx_description
1 polymer ?
#
loop_
_entity_poly.entity_id
_entity_poly.type
_entity_poly.pdbx_seq_one_letter_code
_entity_poly.pdbx_strand_id
1 'polypeptide(L)' 'IEIRKKLMEMKIATSIGITSGKAYSGFVGSSSRREMCAMGSMVNMAARLMCKAVEHEIFVDLET' A
#
# COMPACT_ATOMS: atom_id res chain seq x y z
N ILE A 1 -8.53 0.49 9.24
CA ILE A 1 -9.30 1.63 9.82
C ILE A 1 -8.60 2.25 11.04
N GLU A 2 -8.09 1.45 11.98
CA GLU A 2 -7.40 1.96 13.19
C GLU A 2 -6.21 2.89 12.89
N ILE A 3 -5.35 2.50 11.95
CA ILE A 3 -4.18 3.29 11.53
C ILE A 3 -4.58 4.68 11.05
N ARG A 4 -5.64 4.79 10.24
CA ARG A 4 -6.15 6.09 9.77
C ARG A 4 -6.53 6.99 10.95
N LYS A 5 -7.26 6.45 11.94
CA LYS A 5 -7.68 7.24 13.12
C LYS A 5 -6.48 7.81 13.87
N LYS A 6 -5.47 6.97 14.15
CA LYS A 6 -4.24 7.40 14.82
C LYS A 6 -3.49 8.48 14.04
N LEU A 7 -3.41 8.34 12.71
CA LEU A 7 -2.73 9.33 11.88
C LEU A 7 -3.51 10.66 11.81
N MET A 8 -4.85 10.62 11.80
CA MET A 8 -5.69 11.82 11.93
C MET A 8 -5.49 12.52 13.29
N GLU A 9 -5.42 11.76 14.40
CA GLU A 9 -5.14 12.31 15.74
C GLU A 9 -3.78 13.02 15.80
N MET A 10 -2.78 12.47 15.08
CA MET A 10 -1.46 13.09 14.91
C MET A 10 -1.43 14.26 13.91
N LYS A 11 -2.57 14.59 13.29
CA LYS A 11 -2.71 15.60 12.22
C LYS A 11 -1.81 15.34 11.01
N ILE A 12 -1.62 14.07 10.68
CA ILE A 12 -0.86 13.63 9.50
C ILE A 12 -1.85 13.34 8.37
N ALA A 13 -1.79 14.15 7.31
CA ALA A 13 -2.53 13.93 6.08
C ALA A 13 -2.20 12.53 5.52
N THR A 14 -3.23 11.74 5.23
CA THR A 14 -3.06 10.33 4.86
C THR A 14 -4.07 9.91 3.80
N SER A 15 -3.61 9.21 2.77
CA SER A 15 -4.46 8.53 1.79
C SER A 15 -4.05 7.06 1.77
N ILE A 16 -5.01 6.13 1.69
CA ILE A 16 -4.73 4.69 1.81
C ILE A 16 -5.42 3.94 0.67
N GLY A 17 -4.66 3.10 -0.04
CA GLY A 17 -5.18 2.11 -0.99
C GLY A 17 -4.96 0.70 -0.47
N ILE A 18 -5.98 -0.16 -0.56
CA ILE A 18 -5.95 -1.54 -0.10
C ILE A 18 -6.38 -2.46 -1.24
N THR A 19 -5.61 -3.53 -1.45
CA THR A 19 -5.90 -4.56 -2.47
C THR A 19 -5.44 -5.92 -1.96
N SER A 20 -6.04 -6.98 -2.47
CA SER A 20 -5.67 -8.36 -2.13
C SER A 20 -5.27 -9.14 -3.37
N GLY A 21 -4.28 -10.04 -3.26
CA GLY A 21 -3.86 -10.86 -4.39
C GLY A 21 -2.51 -11.53 -4.21
N LYS A 22 -2.13 -12.37 -5.17
CA LYS A 22 -0.83 -13.06 -5.18
C LYS A 22 0.29 -12.12 -5.63
N ALA A 23 1.16 -11.74 -4.71
CA ALA A 23 2.36 -10.97 -5.00
C ALA A 23 3.62 -11.83 -4.88
N TYR A 24 4.67 -11.45 -5.60
CA TYR A 24 6.03 -11.84 -5.24
C TYR A 24 6.40 -11.14 -3.92
N SER A 25 7.04 -11.86 -3.00
CA SER A 25 7.62 -11.31 -1.77
C SER A 25 8.95 -12.01 -1.51
N GLY A 26 10.06 -11.27 -1.61
CA GLY A 26 11.39 -11.85 -1.49
C GLY A 26 12.51 -10.86 -1.78
N PHE A 27 13.75 -11.35 -1.72
CA PHE A 27 14.91 -10.50 -2.00
C PHE A 27 15.14 -10.27 -3.50
N VAL A 28 15.26 -9.00 -3.88
CA VAL A 28 15.57 -8.57 -5.24
C VAL A 28 16.89 -7.81 -5.24
N GLY A 29 17.78 -8.16 -6.17
CA GLY A 29 19.09 -7.54 -6.34
C GLY A 29 20.21 -8.57 -6.52
N SER A 30 21.46 -8.11 -6.42
CA SER A 30 22.63 -8.98 -6.49
C SER A 30 22.88 -9.70 -5.15
N SER A 31 23.81 -10.66 -5.17
CA SER A 31 24.24 -11.34 -3.94
C SER A 31 24.85 -10.38 -2.91
N SER A 32 25.56 -9.35 -3.37
CA SER A 32 26.22 -8.33 -2.56
C SER A 32 25.31 -7.15 -2.19
N ARG A 33 24.21 -6.92 -2.91
CA ARG A 33 23.24 -5.86 -2.63
C ARG A 33 21.85 -6.26 -3.11
N ARG A 34 20.98 -6.58 -2.16
CA ARG A 34 19.57 -6.92 -2.38
C ARG A 34 18.70 -6.42 -1.23
N GLU A 35 17.45 -6.13 -1.53
CA GLU A 35 16.45 -5.67 -0.57
C GLU A 35 15.22 -6.56 -0.63
N MET A 36 14.47 -6.62 0.47
CA MET A 36 13.19 -7.31 0.49
C MET A 36 12.18 -6.48 -0.29
N CYS A 37 11.55 -7.07 -1.31
CA CYS A 37 10.59 -6.39 -2.17
C CYS A 37 9.30 -7.20 -2.26
N ALA A 38 8.18 -6.49 -2.25
CA ALA A 38 6.88 -7.01 -2.63
C ALA A 38 6.50 -6.43 -4.00
N MET A 39 6.19 -7.28 -4.97
CA MET A 39 5.87 -6.86 -6.34
C MET A 39 4.70 -7.63 -6.91
N GLY A 40 3.83 -6.94 -7.66
CA GLY A 40 2.70 -7.52 -8.36
C GLY A 40 1.69 -6.48 -8.81
N SER A 41 0.73 -6.89 -9.63
CA SER A 41 -0.32 -6.00 -10.13
C SER A 41 -1.16 -5.39 -9.01
N MET A 42 -1.44 -6.16 -7.95
CA MET A 42 -2.14 -5.70 -6.74
C MET A 42 -1.35 -4.62 -6.01
N VAL A 43 -0.02 -4.76 -5.85
CA VAL A 43 0.82 -3.71 -5.22
C VAL A 43 0.73 -2.40 -6.00
N ASN A 44 0.80 -2.48 -7.34
CA ASN A 44 0.64 -1.31 -8.20
C ASN A 44 -0.77 -0.72 -8.12
N MET A 45 -1.80 -1.57 -8.00
CA MET A 45 -3.19 -1.12 -7.83
C MET A 45 -3.41 -0.43 -6.48
N ALA A 46 -2.88 -0.96 -5.38
CA ALA A 46 -2.92 -0.31 -4.07
C ALA A 46 -2.31 1.09 -4.11
N ALA A 47 -1.15 1.24 -4.76
CA ALA A 47 -0.52 2.55 -4.95
C ALA A 47 -1.41 3.50 -5.77
N ARG A 48 -2.08 3.02 -6.82
CA ARG A 48 -3.02 3.84 -7.63
C ARG A 48 -4.26 4.26 -6.84
N LEU A 49 -4.83 3.35 -6.04
CA LEU A 49 -5.97 3.65 -5.16
C LEU A 49 -5.57 4.68 -4.10
N MET A 50 -4.38 4.53 -3.50
CA MET A 50 -3.80 5.50 -2.57
C MET A 50 -3.68 6.89 -3.20
N CYS A 51 -3.19 7.00 -4.45
CA CYS A 51 -3.10 8.28 -5.14
C CYS A 51 -4.46 8.90 -5.50
N LYS A 52 -5.52 8.08 -5.63
CA LYS A 52 -6.87 8.54 -5.97
C LYS A 52 -7.69 8.95 -4.73
N ALA A 53 -7.42 8.32 -3.59
CA ALA A 53 -8.09 8.61 -2.33
C ALA A 53 -7.77 10.06 -1.88
N VAL A 54 -8.81 10.86 -1.60
CA VAL A 54 -8.59 12.20 -1.05
C VAL A 54 -8.15 12.13 0.41
N GLU A 55 -7.88 13.27 1.04
CA GLU A 55 -7.33 13.31 2.40
C GLU A 55 -8.21 12.52 3.39
N HIS A 56 -7.56 11.58 4.09
CA HIS A 56 -8.13 10.64 5.05
C HIS A 56 -9.11 9.60 4.46
N GLU A 57 -9.12 9.42 3.14
CA GLU A 57 -9.89 8.34 2.52
C GLU A 57 -9.12 7.02 2.46
N ILE A 58 -9.91 5.95 2.40
CA ILE A 58 -9.44 4.58 2.21
C ILE A 58 -10.18 4.04 0.99
N PHE A 59 -9.45 3.73 -0.08
CA PHE A 59 -10.01 3.03 -1.23
C PHE A 59 -9.57 1.57 -1.20
N VAL A 60 -10.50 0.71 -1.60
CA VAL A 60 -10.33 -0.75 -1.60
C VAL A 60 -10.76 -1.26 -2.97
N ASP A 61 -10.08 -2.28 -3.50
CA ASP A 61 -10.55 -2.96 -4.70
C ASP A 61 -11.79 -3.84 -4.41
N LEU A 62 -12.40 -4.36 -5.47
CA LEU A 62 -13.59 -5.21 -5.37
C LEU A 62 -13.31 -6.62 -4.82
N GLU A 63 -12.05 -7.05 -4.85
CA GLU A 63 -11.64 -8.42 -4.50
C GLU A 63 -11.24 -8.55 -3.02
N THR A 64 -11.22 -7.45 -2.26
CA THR A 64 -10.83 -7.40 -0.84
C THR A 64 -12.03 -7.42 0.10
#